data_AF-A0AAU6Q210-F1
#
_entry.id   AF-A0AAU6Q210-F1
#
_cell.length_a   1.000
_cell.length_b   1.000
_cell.length_c   1.000
_cell.angle_alpha   90.00
_cell.angle_beta   90.00
_cell.angle_gamma   90.00
#
_symmetry.space_group_name_H-M   'P 1'
#
loop_
_entity.id
_entity.type
_entity.pdbx_description
1 polymer ?
#
loop_
_entity_poly.entity_id
_entity_poly.type
_entity_poly.pdbx_seq_one_letter_code
_entity_poly.pdbx_strand_id
1 'polypeptide(L)' 'MGENEVTRKQIRGLEQQIAAHHEKIAEELKRESPNYGVIGHWEKEIRAWSARVQRLQARLPGGR' A
#
# COMPACT_ATOMS: atom_id res chain seq x y z
N MET A 1 1.21 25.79 0.25
CA MET A 1 0.85 24.40 0.60
C MET A 1 1.96 23.85 1.47
N GLY A 2 1.67 23.47 2.72
CA GLY A 2 2.70 22.99 3.66
C GLY A 2 3.18 21.58 3.30
N GLU A 3 4.45 21.28 3.52
CA GLU A 3 5.08 19.97 3.23
C GLU A 3 4.34 18.79 3.88
N ASN A 4 3.66 19.04 5.00
CA ASN A 4 2.81 18.07 5.70
C ASN A 4 1.55 17.67 4.91
N GLU A 5 0.94 18.58 4.17
CA GLU A 5 -0.25 18.28 3.36
C GLU A 5 0.11 17.40 2.17
N VAL A 6 1.24 17.69 1.52
CA VAL A 6 1.77 16.89 0.40
C VAL A 6 2.08 15.47 0.88
N THR A 7 2.75 15.35 2.02
CA THR A 7 3.09 14.05 2.63
C THR A 7 1.83 13.25 2.99
N ARG A 8 0.80 13.89 3.56
CA ARG A 8 -0.50 13.24 3.86
C ARG A 8 -1.23 12.77 2.59
N LYS A 9 -1.24 13.58 1.53
CA LYS A 9 -1.81 13.18 0.22
C LYS A 9 -1.07 11.97 -0.35
N GLN A 10 0.25 11.95 -0.26
CA GLN A 10 1.07 10.83 -0.73
C GLN A 10 0.79 9.55 0.07
N ILE A 11 0.69 9.63 1.40
CA ILE A 11 0.31 8.50 2.26
C ILE A 11 -1.04 7.94 1.82
N ARG A 12 -2.07 8.80 1.69
CA ARG A 12 -3.41 8.36 1.28
C ARG A 12 -3.41 7.67 -0.09
N GLY A 13 -2.64 8.18 -1.05
CA GLY A 13 -2.51 7.55 -2.36
C GLY A 13 -1.81 6.18 -2.32
N LEU A 14 -0.84 5.99 -1.43
CA LEU A 14 -0.19 4.69 -1.22
C LEU A 14 -1.13 3.72 -0.50
N GLU A 15 -1.87 4.17 0.51
CA GLU A 15 -2.86 3.36 1.23
C GLU A 15 -3.98 2.87 0.31
N GLN A 16 -4.47 3.71 -0.61
CA GLN A 16 -5.44 3.31 -1.63
C GLN A 16 -4.91 2.23 -2.57
N GLN A 17 -3.65 2.35 -3.01
CA GLN A 17 -3.02 1.33 -3.86
C GLN A 17 -2.81 0.01 -3.11
N ILE A 18 -2.41 0.07 -1.83
CA ILE A 18 -2.29 -1.11 -0.97
C ILE A 18 -3.65 -1.81 -0.82
N ALA A 19 -4.72 -1.05 -0.57
CA ALA A 19 -6.07 -1.60 -0.46
C ALA A 19 -6.50 -2.29 -1.77
N ALA A 20 -6.31 -1.62 -2.92
CA ALA A 20 -6.66 -2.19 -4.21
C ALA A 20 -5.88 -3.49 -4.52
N HIS A 21 -4.61 -3.58 -4.12
CA HIS A 21 -3.84 -4.82 -4.28
C HIS A 21 -4.31 -5.92 -3.34
N HIS A 22 -4.70 -5.60 -2.11
CA HIS A 22 -5.32 -6.58 -1.21
C HIS A 22 -6.65 -7.12 -1.77
N GLU A 23 -7.47 -6.27 -2.37
CA GLU A 23 -8.70 -6.69 -3.04
C GLU A 23 -8.39 -7.64 -4.21
N LYS A 24 -7.44 -7.28 -5.08
CA LYS A 24 -6.99 -8.14 -6.19
C LYS A 24 -6.47 -9.50 -5.72
N ILE A 25 -5.67 -9.52 -4.65
CA ILE A 25 -5.19 -10.77 -4.04
C ILE A 25 -6.38 -11.61 -3.56
N ALA A 26 -7.33 -11.00 -2.85
CA ALA A 26 -8.50 -11.69 -2.34
C ALA A 26 -9.40 -12.24 -3.46
N GLU A 27 -9.53 -11.53 -4.58
CA GLU A 27 -10.24 -12.00 -5.77
C GLU A 27 -9.49 -13.16 -6.46
N GLU A 28 -8.18 -13.03 -6.64
CA GLU A 28 -7.36 -14.06 -7.29
C GLU A 28 -7.33 -15.36 -6.49
N LEU A 29 -7.30 -15.28 -5.16
CA LEU A 29 -7.38 -16.44 -4.26
C LEU A 29 -8.72 -17.17 -4.29
N LYS A 30 -9.80 -16.52 -4.75
CA LYS A 30 -11.13 -17.16 -4.90
C LYS A 30 -11.27 -17.92 -6.21
N ARG A 31 -10.34 -17.78 -7.15
CA ARG A 31 -10.39 -18.45 -8.45
C ARG A 31 -10.10 -19.93 -8.28
N GLU A 32 -10.63 -20.76 -9.18
CA GLU A 32 -10.39 -22.22 -9.18
C GLU A 32 -8.91 -22.59 -9.38
N SER A 33 -8.12 -21.71 -10.01
CA SER A 33 -6.67 -21.86 -10.16
C SER A 33 -6.00 -20.49 -9.94
N PRO A 34 -5.70 -20.13 -8.68
CA PRO A 34 -5.06 -18.87 -8.35
C PRO A 34 -3.65 -18.75 -8.95
N ASN A 35 -3.31 -17.59 -9.49
CA ASN A 35 -1.95 -17.30 -9.92
C ASN A 35 -1.09 -16.79 -8.76
N TYR A 36 -0.38 -17.70 -8.08
CA TYR A 36 0.51 -17.33 -6.98
C TYR A 36 1.69 -16.44 -7.39
N GLY A 37 2.08 -16.44 -8.67
CA GLY A 37 3.11 -15.54 -9.19
C GLY A 37 2.68 -14.08 -9.15
N VAL A 38 1.43 -13.79 -9.57
CA VAL A 38 0.89 -12.43 -9.53
C VAL A 38 0.57 -12.00 -8.10
N ILE A 39 0.07 -12.91 -7.27
CA ILE A 39 -0.16 -12.65 -5.84
C ILE A 39 1.17 -12.27 -5.17
N GLY A 40 2.23 -13.05 -5.37
CA GLY A 40 3.54 -12.76 -4.79
C GLY A 40 4.15 -11.45 -5.32
N HIS A 41 3.82 -11.04 -6.55
CA HIS A 41 4.19 -9.72 -7.06
C HIS A 41 3.47 -8.60 -6.30
N TRP A 42 2.15 -8.68 -6.18
CA TRP A 42 1.34 -7.70 -5.45
C TRP A 42 1.72 -7.62 -3.96
N GLU A 43 2.03 -8.74 -3.31
CA GLU A 43 2.51 -8.76 -1.93
C GLU A 43 3.83 -8.02 -1.75
N LYS A 44 4.76 -8.14 -2.72
CA LYS A 44 6.03 -7.39 -2.70
C LYS A 44 5.79 -5.89 -2.84
N GLU A 45 4.89 -5.48 -3.73
CA GLU A 45 4.50 -4.08 -3.89
C GLU A 45 3.86 -3.52 -2.61
N ILE A 46 2.91 -4.27 -2.01
CA ILE A 46 2.27 -3.93 -0.73
C ILE A 46 3.33 -3.71 0.35
N ARG A 47 4.30 -4.62 0.50
CA ARG A 47 5.37 -4.49 1.50
C ARG A 47 6.22 -3.23 1.26
N ALA A 48 6.60 -2.96 0.00
CA ALA A 48 7.39 -1.79 -0.34
C ALA A 48 6.64 -0.47 -0.07
N TRP A 49 5.35 -0.42 -0.44
CA TRP A 49 4.51 0.75 -0.22
C TRP A 49 4.17 0.95 1.25
N SER A 50 3.88 -0.11 2.00
CA SER A 50 3.66 -0.04 3.45
C SER A 50 4.89 0.51 4.19
N ALA A 51 6.09 0.03 3.85
CA ALA A 51 7.32 0.57 4.40
C ALA A 51 7.51 2.05 4.05
N ARG A 52 7.10 2.48 2.85
CA ARG A 52 7.13 3.89 2.44
C ARG A 52 6.12 4.73 3.22
N VAL A 53 4.90 4.23 3.43
CA VAL A 53 3.87 4.87 4.26
C VAL A 53 4.39 5.07 5.68
N GLN A 54 4.95 4.04 6.31
CA GLN A 54 5.51 4.14 7.66
C GLN A 54 6.60 5.22 7.75
N ARG A 55 7.54 5.26 6.77
CA ARG A 55 8.57 6.31 6.73
C ARG A 55 7.98 7.71 6.54
N LEU A 56 6.94 7.87 5.73
CA LEU A 56 6.28 9.16 5.51
C LEU A 56 5.48 9.60 6.75
N GLN A 57 4.80 8.66 7.42
CA GLN A 57 4.07 8.92 8.65
C GLN A 57 5.02 9.34 9.79
N ALA A 58 6.18 8.70 9.91
CA ALA A 58 7.21 9.07 10.90
C ALA A 58 7.78 10.50 10.71
N ARG A 59 7.67 11.06 9.50
CA ARG A 59 8.11 12.43 9.19
C ARG A 59 7.07 13.50 9.51
N LEU A 60 5.81 13.10 9.75
CA LEU A 60 4.76 14.03 10.14
C LEU A 60 4.86 14.33 11.65
N PRO A 61 4.74 15.60 12.07
CA PRO A 61 4.64 15.92 13.49
C PRO A 61 3.39 15.25 14.07
N GLY A 62 3.59 14.34 15.03
CA GLY A 62 2.54 13.48 15.59
C GLY A 62 2.54 12.02 15.11
N GLY A 63 3.57 11.59 14.36
CA GLY A 63 3.82 10.16 14.13
C GLY A 63 3.96 9.44 15.47
N ARG A 64 2.97 8.60 15.80
CA ARG A 64 2.92 7.82 17.04
C ARG A 64 3.85 6.63 16.98
#